data_AF-U5QR12-F1
#
_entry.id   AF-U5QR12-F1
#
_cell.length_a   1.000
_cell.length_b   1.000
_cell.length_c   1.000
_cell.angle_alpha   90.00
_cell.angle_beta   90.00
_cell.angle_gamma   90.00
#
_symmetry.space_group_name_H-M   'P 1'
#
loop_
_entity.id
_entity.type
_entity.pdbx_description
1 polymer ?
#
loop_
_entity_poly.entity_id
_entity_poly.type
_entity_poly.pdbx_seq_one_letter_code
_entity_poly.pdbx_strand_id
1 'polypeptide(L)'
;MAPRILVIGNEVATVQKVSRFCLAWSADVLPMYGPLTAAAVEPFAPDLIVVCLPYPDLPALEQPCLYWSEAGGSRADLDNQLRPYF
;
A
#
# COMPACT_ATOMS: atom_id res chain seq x y z
N MET A 1 3.54 15.04 11.30
CA MET A 1 3.14 15.03 9.88
C MET A 1 2.33 13.77 9.65
N ALA A 2 1.36 13.78 8.73
CA ALA A 2 0.63 12.56 8.39
C ALA A 2 1.58 11.56 7.71
N PRO A 3 1.51 10.25 8.02
CA PRO A 3 2.35 9.26 7.34
C PRO A 3 1.91 9.11 5.87
N ARG A 4 2.89 8.94 4.99
CA ARG A 4 2.71 8.76 3.55
C ARG A 4 2.58 7.27 3.25
N ILE A 5 1.40 6.85 2.80
CA ILE A 5 1.15 5.47 2.37
C ILE A 5 1.14 5.40 0.86
N LEU A 6 2.07 4.64 0.28
CA LEU A 6 2.01 4.27 -1.14
C LEU A 6 1.18 2.99 -1.29
N VAL A 7 0.05 3.07 -1.99
CA VAL A 7 -0.78 1.91 -2.32
C VAL A 7 -0.51 1.53 -3.76
N ILE A 8 0.08 0.36 -4.00
CA ILE A 8 0.50 -0.07 -5.33
C ILE A 8 -0.17 -1.38 -5.72
N GLY A 9 -0.62 -1.47 -6.97
CA GLY A 9 -1.17 -2.71 -7.53
C GLY A 9 -1.34 -2.66 -9.04
N ASN A 10 -1.65 -3.81 -9.62
CA ASN A 10 -1.92 -3.94 -11.06
C ASN A 10 -3.39 -3.71 -11.43
N GLU A 11 -4.30 -3.76 -10.44
CA GLU A 11 -5.73 -3.57 -10.65
C GLU A 11 -6.21 -2.22 -10.10
N VAL A 12 -6.77 -1.38 -10.98
CA VAL A 12 -7.23 -0.03 -10.62
C VAL A 12 -8.27 -0.06 -9.49
N ALA A 13 -9.27 -0.94 -9.60
CA ALA A 13 -10.34 -1.04 -8.62
C ALA A 13 -9.82 -1.40 -7.22
N THR A 14 -8.89 -2.35 -7.15
CA THR A 14 -8.29 -2.85 -5.89
C THR A 14 -7.46 -1.76 -5.21
N VAL A 15 -6.57 -1.09 -5.95
CA VAL A 15 -5.76 0.02 -5.42
C VAL A 15 -6.64 1.16 -4.92
N GLN A 16 -7.70 1.53 -5.66
CA GLN A 16 -8.63 2.58 -5.24
C GLN A 16 -9.39 2.19 -3.97
N LYS A 17 -9.85 0.94 -3.87
CA LYS A 17 -10.52 0.41 -2.67
C LYS A 17 -9.61 0.47 -1.45
N VAL A 18 -8.39 -0.06 -1.56
CA VAL A 18 -7.40 -0.07 -0.47
C VAL A 18 -7.00 1.36 -0.09
N SER A 19 -6.82 2.24 -1.07
CA SER A 19 -6.53 3.66 -0.83
C SER A 19 -7.61 4.32 0.02
N ARG A 20 -8.90 4.04 -0.25
CA ARG A 20 -10.02 4.54 0.56
C ARG A 20 -10.00 4.02 1.99
N PHE A 21 -9.52 2.80 2.23
CA PHE A 21 -9.34 2.28 3.58
C PHE A 21 -8.21 3.02 4.31
N CYS A 22 -7.07 3.22 3.66
CA CYS A 22 -5.94 3.96 4.22
C CYS A 22 -6.27 5.43 4.51
N LEU A 23 -7.09 6.09 3.67
CA LEU A 23 -7.52 7.48 3.88
C LEU A 23 -8.29 7.67 5.20
N ALA A 24 -8.94 6.62 5.73
CA ALA A 24 -9.64 6.69 7.01
C ALA A 24 -8.68 6.91 8.22
N TRP A 25 -7.38 6.70 8.03
CA TRP A 25 -6.34 6.84 9.05
C TRP A 25 -5.68 8.21 9.07
N SER A 26 -6.24 9.22 8.36
CA SER A 26 -5.63 10.55 8.22
C SER A 26 -4.21 10.51 7.63
N ALA A 27 -3.96 9.53 6.76
CA ALA A 27 -2.70 9.34 6.04
C ALA A 27 -2.68 10.14 4.72
N ASP A 28 -1.49 10.51 4.26
CA ASP A 28 -1.29 10.99 2.89
C ASP A 28 -1.18 9.77 1.96
N VAL A 29 -2.29 9.43 1.28
CA VAL A 29 -2.37 8.22 0.45
C VAL A 29 -1.99 8.52 -1.00
N LEU A 30 -1.04 7.75 -1.50
CA LEU A 30 -0.46 7.86 -2.84
C LEU A 30 -0.77 6.58 -3.62
N PRO A 31 -1.78 6.55 -4.51
CA PRO A 31 -2.03 5.39 -5.36
C PRO A 31 -1.00 5.33 -6.51
N MET A 32 -0.45 4.14 -6.75
CA MET A 32 0.47 3.86 -7.85
C MET A 32 0.07 2.63 -8.64
N TYR A 33 0.29 2.69 -9.95
CA TYR A 33 0.04 1.61 -10.90
C TYR A 33 1.29 1.32 -11.71
N GLY A 34 1.49 0.06 -12.07
CA GLY A 34 2.72 -0.37 -12.74
C GLY A 34 3.76 -0.88 -11.74
N PRO A 35 5.02 -1.09 -12.18
CA PRO A 35 5.97 -2.01 -11.56
C PRO A 35 6.46 -1.57 -10.17
N LEU A 36 6.53 -2.54 -9.25
CA LEU A 36 7.11 -2.39 -7.93
C LEU A 36 8.63 -2.47 -8.07
N THR A 37 9.29 -1.32 -8.12
CA THR A 37 10.76 -1.20 -8.13
C THR A 37 11.19 -0.09 -7.19
N ALA A 38 12.39 -0.17 -6.62
CA ALA A 38 12.93 0.88 -5.76
C ALA A 38 12.93 2.25 -6.45
N ALA A 39 13.35 2.31 -7.72
CA ALA A 39 13.36 3.55 -8.51
C ALA A 39 11.95 4.12 -8.77
N ALA A 40 10.92 3.27 -8.87
CA ALA A 40 9.54 3.73 -9.01
C ALA A 40 8.97 4.22 -7.67
N VAL A 41 9.40 3.64 -6.55
CA VAL A 41 8.90 3.96 -5.20
C VAL A 41 9.61 5.19 -4.59
N GLU A 42 10.91 5.32 -4.82
CA GLU A 42 11.79 6.36 -4.23
C GLU A 42 11.23 7.79 -4.37
N PRO A 43 10.69 8.24 -5.53
CA PRO A 43 10.15 9.59 -5.68
C PRO A 43 8.97 9.91 -4.76
N PHE A 44 8.26 8.88 -4.28
CA PHE A 44 7.12 9.05 -3.39
C PHE A 44 7.54 9.19 -1.93
N ALA A 45 8.75 8.74 -1.58
CA ALA A 45 9.28 8.67 -0.21
C ALA A 45 8.22 8.20 0.81
N PRO A 46 7.63 7.00 0.65
CA PRO A 46 6.57 6.54 1.53
C PRO A 46 7.12 6.08 2.89
N ASP A 47 6.36 6.34 3.95
CA ASP A 47 6.60 5.78 5.28
C ASP A 47 6.15 4.31 5.35
N LEU A 48 5.17 3.94 4.52
CA LEU A 48 4.63 2.59 4.42
C LEU A 48 4.15 2.29 3.00
N ILE A 49 4.37 1.05 2.55
CA ILE A 49 3.91 0.57 1.25
C ILE A 49 2.84 -0.50 1.46
N VAL A 50 1.68 -0.35 0.81
CA VAL A 50 0.65 -1.39 0.74
C VAL A 50 0.63 -1.95 -0.67
N VAL A 51 1.03 -3.21 -0.80
CA VAL A 51 1.10 -3.94 -2.07
C VAL A 51 -0.19 -4.75 -2.25
N CYS A 52 -0.99 -4.39 -3.25
CA CYS A 52 -2.16 -5.14 -3.67
C CYS A 52 -1.74 -6.33 -4.54
N LEU A 53 -1.94 -7.53 -4.01
CA LEU A 53 -1.75 -8.81 -4.68
C LEU A 53 -2.92 -9.12 -5.63
N PRO A 54 -2.68 -9.91 -6.70
CA PRO A 54 -1.41 -10.54 -7.05
C PRO A 54 -0.40 -9.55 -7.63
N TYR A 55 0.85 -9.72 -7.23
CA TYR A 55 1.97 -8.94 -7.74
C TYR A 55 3.09 -9.90 -8.16
N PRO A 56 3.54 -9.86 -9.44
CA PRO A 56 4.38 -10.91 -10.01
C PRO A 56 5.76 -11.00 -9.36
N ASP A 57 6.39 -9.85 -9.10
CA ASP A 57 7.71 -9.75 -8.51
C ASP A 57 7.69 -8.75 -7.35
N LEU A 58 8.08 -9.22 -6.16
CA LEU A 58 8.23 -8.39 -4.98
C LEU A 58 9.72 -8.07 -4.81
N PRO A 59 10.18 -6.86 -5.16
CA PRO A 59 11.56 -6.47 -4.89
C PRO A 59 11.80 -6.36 -3.38
N ALA A 60 13.06 -6.46 -2.98
CA ALA A 60 13.48 -6.03 -1.66
C ALA A 60 13.37 -4.50 -1.59
N LEU A 61 12.43 -4.01 -0.79
CA LEU A 61 12.27 -2.59 -0.49
C LEU A 61 12.76 -2.34 0.93
N GLU A 62 13.37 -1.18 1.15
CA GLU A 62 13.85 -0.79 2.49
C GLU A 62 12.70 -0.32 3.38
N GLN A 63 11.62 0.19 2.77
CA GLN A 63 10.43 0.64 3.47
C GLN A 63 9.60 -0.57 3.96
N PRO A 64 8.87 -0.42 5.08
CA PRO A 64 7.92 -1.43 5.51
C PRO A 64 6.86 -1.70 4.43
N CYS A 65 6.54 -2.97 4.21
CA CYS A 65 5.55 -3.41 3.23
C CYS A 65 4.43 -4.21 3.90
N LEU A 66 3.18 -3.86 3.62
CA LEU A 66 2.00 -4.66 3.89
C LEU A 66 1.46 -5.25 2.60
N TYR A 67 0.93 -6.47 2.67
CA TYR A 67 0.42 -7.18 1.51
C TYR A 67 -1.09 -7.36 1.64
N TRP A 68 -1.84 -6.83 0.68
CA TRP A 68 -3.29 -6.93 0.61
C TRP A 68 -3.70 -7.91 -0.50
N SER A 69 -4.59 -8.86 -0.20
CA SER A 69 -5.20 -9.73 -1.19
C SER A 69 -6.71 -9.75 -1.01
N GLU A 70 -7.47 -9.60 -2.09
CA GLU A 70 -8.93 -9.71 -2.08
C GLU A 70 -9.40 -11.13 -1.69
N ALA A 71 -8.59 -12.16 -1.92
CA ALA A 71 -8.93 -13.55 -1.61
C ALA A 71 -8.85 -13.88 -0.09
N GLY A 72 -8.19 -13.04 0.71
CA GLY A 72 -7.93 -13.31 2.12
C GLY A 72 -8.01 -12.09 3.05
N GLY A 73 -8.22 -10.89 2.53
CA GLY A 73 -8.22 -9.65 3.29
C GLY A 73 -9.62 -9.05 3.46
N SER A 74 -10.04 -8.90 4.71
CA SER A 74 -11.13 -7.99 5.08
C SER A 74 -10.57 -6.62 5.48
N ARG A 75 -11.38 -5.56 5.41
CA ARG A 75 -10.95 -4.23 5.86
C ARG A 75 -10.37 -4.27 7.28
N ALA A 76 -10.95 -5.08 8.17
CA ALA A 76 -10.48 -5.23 9.54
C ALA A 76 -9.04 -5.80 9.62
N ASP A 77 -8.67 -6.68 8.69
CA ASP A 77 -7.32 -7.25 8.63
C ASP A 77 -6.30 -6.19 8.20
N LEU A 78 -6.66 -5.33 7.24
CA LEU A 78 -5.83 -4.19 6.87
C LEU A 78 -5.72 -3.18 8.03
N ASP A 79 -6.82 -2.88 8.71
CA ASP A 79 -6.82 -1.97 9.85
C ASP A 79 -5.92 -2.48 10.99
N ASN A 80 -5.92 -3.79 11.26
CA ASN A 80 -5.01 -4.40 12.24
C ASN A 80 -3.55 -4.31 11.83
N GLN A 81 -3.25 -4.44 10.53
CA GLN A 81 -1.90 -4.33 9.99
C GLN A 81 -1.40 -2.87 9.92
N LEU A 82 -2.30 -1.91 9.74
CA LEU A 82 -1.96 -0.49 9.70
C LEU A 82 -1.72 0.10 11.08
N ARG A 83 -2.41 -0.39 12.12
CA ARG A 83 -2.35 0.16 13.49
C ARG A 83 -0.94 0.42 14.05
N PRO A 84 0.10 -0.40 13.83
CA PRO A 84 1.44 -0.12 14.35
C PRO A 84 2.13 1.11 13.76
N TYR A 85 1.61 1.66 12.65
CA TYR A 85 2.20 2.77 11.91
C TYR A 85 1.52 4.12 12.19
N PHE A 86 0.51 4.15 13.08
CA PHE A 86 -0.32 5.31 13.42
C PHE A 86 -0.55 5.41 14.93
#